data_AF-A0A968A3X9-F1
#
_entry.id   AF-A0A968A3X9-F1
#
_cell.length_a   1.000
_cell.length_b   1.000
_cell.length_c   1.000
_cell.angle_alpha   90.00
_cell.angle_beta   90.00
_cell.angle_gamma   90.00
#
_symmetry.space_group_name_H-M   'P 1'
#
loop_
_entity.id
_entity.type
_entity.pdbx_description
1 polymer ?
#
loop_
_entity_poly.entity_id
_entity_poly.type
_entity_poly.pdbx_seq_one_letter_code
_entity_poly.pdbx_strand_id
1 'polypeptide(L)'
;MSVGKSYTSAIVGIAIEEDHIDSLHDPIWDYLSDYQRFATDGREEITIQHLVTMTSGLDWAEWGISYGDENNDVIKLWLECDDQIACILDLPLVEKPGTYFNYSGGDMILLGEIVRNATGMDIDDFGGIYLFEPLGIDPPKWNRFDSGVVDSSGSFYQTPREMMNLASPIS
;
A
#
# COMPACT_ATOMS: atom_id res chain seq x y z
N MET A 1 13.37 0.27 -1.90
CA MET A 1 11.93 0.09 -2.11
C MET A 1 11.20 1.43 -2.18
N SER A 2 11.56 2.32 -3.13
CA SER A 2 10.94 3.66 -3.26
C SER A 2 10.26 3.89 -4.62
N VAL A 3 10.82 3.32 -5.70
CA VAL A 3 10.26 3.46 -7.06
C VAL A 3 8.84 2.88 -7.17
N GLY A 4 8.55 1.75 -6.49
CA GLY A 4 7.22 1.15 -6.53
C GLY A 4 6.14 2.03 -5.92
N LYS A 5 6.44 2.77 -4.85
CA LYS A 5 5.50 3.73 -4.25
C LYS A 5 5.13 4.85 -5.23
N SER A 6 6.10 5.32 -6.04
CA SER A 6 5.82 6.28 -7.12
C SER A 6 4.92 5.69 -8.22
N TYR A 7 5.08 4.41 -8.58
CA TYR A 7 4.16 3.76 -9.52
C TYR A 7 2.76 3.63 -8.92
N THR A 8 2.64 3.18 -7.67
CA THR A 8 1.34 3.09 -6.96
C THR A 8 0.62 4.44 -6.97
N SER A 9 1.30 5.53 -6.61
CA SER A 9 0.69 6.88 -6.65
C SER A 9 0.30 7.31 -8.06
N ALA A 10 1.11 7.00 -9.08
CA ALA A 10 0.77 7.31 -10.47
C ALA A 10 -0.46 6.52 -10.95
N ILE A 11 -0.54 5.24 -10.60
CA ILE A 11 -1.66 4.37 -10.97
C ILE A 11 -2.96 4.84 -10.30
N VAL A 12 -2.92 5.28 -9.04
CA VAL A 12 -4.07 5.91 -8.37
C VAL A 12 -4.51 7.17 -9.11
N GLY A 13 -3.55 8.01 -9.54
CA GLY A 13 -3.87 9.18 -10.37
C GLY A 13 -4.58 8.82 -11.67
N ILE A 14 -4.15 7.74 -12.34
CA ILE A 14 -4.80 7.26 -13.57
C ILE A 14 -6.18 6.68 -13.28
N ALA A 15 -6.37 5.96 -12.17
CA ALA A 15 -7.69 5.46 -11.78
C ALA A 15 -8.69 6.61 -11.52
N ILE A 16 -8.21 7.79 -11.10
CA ILE A 16 -9.03 9.01 -11.01
C ILE A 16 -9.32 9.58 -12.41
N GLU A 17 -8.32 9.65 -13.28
CA GLU A 17 -8.51 10.15 -14.66
C GLU A 17 -9.47 9.29 -15.49
N GLU A 18 -9.54 7.98 -15.20
CA GLU A 18 -10.45 7.02 -15.83
C GLU A 18 -11.80 6.90 -15.10
N ASP A 19 -12.15 7.82 -14.20
CA ASP A 19 -13.42 7.89 -13.46
C ASP A 19 -13.74 6.63 -12.59
N HIS A 20 -12.72 5.86 -12.21
CA HIS A 20 -12.87 4.73 -11.27
C HIS A 20 -12.81 5.17 -9.80
N ILE A 21 -12.11 6.26 -9.52
CA ILE A 21 -12.00 6.91 -8.21
C ILE A 21 -12.41 8.36 -8.38
N ASP A 22 -13.37 8.85 -7.59
CA ASP A 22 -13.92 10.20 -7.77
C ASP A 22 -12.91 11.29 -7.38
N SER A 23 -12.20 11.12 -6.25
CA SER A 23 -11.26 12.13 -5.75
C SER A 23 -10.19 11.58 -4.81
N LEU A 24 -9.05 12.28 -4.74
CA LEU A 24 -8.07 12.10 -3.66
C LEU A 24 -8.66 12.42 -2.27
N HIS A 25 -9.72 13.23 -2.20
CA HIS A 25 -10.37 13.59 -0.94
C HIS A 25 -11.41 12.56 -0.48
N ASP A 26 -11.65 11.51 -1.26
CA ASP A 26 -12.60 10.48 -0.87
C ASP A 26 -12.10 9.74 0.38
N PRO A 27 -12.99 9.45 1.34
CA PRO A 27 -12.72 8.50 2.40
C PRO A 27 -12.28 7.16 1.81
N ILE A 28 -11.23 6.56 2.37
CA ILE A 28 -10.77 5.24 1.89
C ILE A 28 -11.84 4.15 2.04
N TRP A 29 -12.78 4.37 2.95
CA TRP A 29 -13.87 3.47 3.30
C TRP A 29 -14.90 3.29 2.18
N ASP A 30 -15.03 4.28 1.30
CA ASP A 30 -15.91 4.18 0.12
C ASP A 30 -15.45 3.05 -0.82
N TYR A 31 -14.16 2.72 -0.78
CA TYR A 31 -13.53 1.67 -1.57
C TYR A 31 -13.17 0.42 -0.76
N LEU A 32 -13.30 0.45 0.56
CA LEU A 32 -12.94 -0.66 1.47
C LEU A 32 -14.18 -1.16 2.25
N SER A 33 -15.25 -1.44 1.52
CA SER A 33 -16.56 -1.80 2.10
C SER A 33 -16.55 -3.05 3.00
N ASP A 34 -15.69 -4.03 2.73
CA ASP A 34 -15.53 -5.23 3.57
C ASP A 34 -14.81 -4.97 4.92
N TYR A 35 -14.22 -3.79 5.07
CA TYR A 35 -13.38 -3.40 6.20
C TYR A 35 -13.99 -2.29 7.06
N GLN A 36 -15.26 -1.93 6.84
CA GLN A 36 -15.98 -0.85 7.53
C GLN A 36 -15.94 -0.93 9.07
N ARG A 37 -15.74 -2.12 9.64
CA ARG A 37 -15.55 -2.30 11.10
C ARG A 37 -14.35 -1.54 11.68
N PHE A 38 -13.36 -1.19 10.85
CA PHE A 38 -12.17 -0.43 11.24
C PHE A 38 -12.34 1.10 11.09
N ALA A 39 -13.46 1.57 10.51
CA ALA A 39 -13.77 2.99 10.34
C ALA A 39 -14.22 3.63 11.67
N THR A 40 -13.32 3.64 12.64
CA THR A 40 -13.57 4.11 14.00
C THR A 40 -12.34 4.76 14.61
N ASP A 41 -12.53 5.43 15.73
CA ASP A 41 -11.50 6.16 16.48
C ASP A 41 -10.74 7.21 15.63
N GLY A 42 -11.42 7.86 14.69
CA GLY A 42 -10.86 8.89 13.81
C GLY A 42 -10.28 8.33 12.50
N ARG A 43 -10.22 7.01 12.32
CA ARG A 43 -9.80 6.40 11.06
C ARG A 43 -10.79 6.66 9.92
N GLU A 44 -12.06 6.96 10.25
CA GLU A 44 -13.07 7.43 9.30
C GLU A 44 -12.65 8.72 8.55
N GLU A 45 -11.70 9.50 9.08
CA GLU A 45 -11.16 10.71 8.45
C GLU A 45 -10.02 10.43 7.44
N ILE A 46 -9.57 9.17 7.30
CA ILE A 46 -8.49 8.83 6.36
C ILE A 46 -9.03 8.90 4.93
N THR A 47 -8.33 9.65 4.08
CA THR A 47 -8.64 9.83 2.65
C THR A 47 -7.55 9.19 1.78
N ILE A 48 -7.84 9.02 0.50
CA ILE A 48 -6.85 8.54 -0.49
C ILE A 48 -5.61 9.46 -0.50
N GLN A 49 -5.78 10.77 -0.38
CA GLN A 49 -4.68 11.73 -0.29
C GLN A 49 -3.76 11.43 0.89
N HIS A 50 -4.32 11.08 2.05
CA HIS A 50 -3.52 10.75 3.23
C HIS A 50 -2.63 9.53 2.97
N LEU A 51 -3.14 8.51 2.27
CA LEU A 51 -2.32 7.35 1.89
C LEU A 51 -1.24 7.71 0.86
N VAL A 52 -1.59 8.45 -0.21
CA VAL A 52 -0.63 8.87 -1.26
C VAL A 52 0.51 9.70 -0.68
N THR A 53 0.21 10.53 0.32
CA THR A 53 1.19 11.38 0.99
C THR A 53 1.86 10.74 2.19
N MET A 54 1.50 9.50 2.54
CA MET A 54 1.96 8.77 3.73
C MET A 54 1.77 9.57 5.03
N THR A 55 0.56 10.11 5.18
CA THR A 55 0.10 10.88 6.33
C THR A 55 -1.16 10.28 6.95
N SER A 56 -1.36 8.95 6.81
CA SER A 56 -2.54 8.25 7.36
C SER A 56 -2.68 8.39 8.88
N GLY A 57 -1.56 8.53 9.59
CA GLY A 57 -1.52 8.60 11.06
C GLY A 57 -1.54 7.25 11.76
N LEU A 58 -1.52 6.14 11.00
CA LEU A 58 -1.39 4.79 11.53
C LEU A 58 0.02 4.56 12.09
N ASP A 59 0.10 3.83 13.19
CA ASP A 59 1.36 3.47 13.85
C ASP A 59 2.11 2.42 13.03
N TRP A 60 2.88 2.90 12.05
CA TRP A 60 3.61 2.07 11.08
C TRP A 60 5.12 2.14 11.29
N ALA A 61 5.73 1.00 11.56
CA ALA A 61 7.13 0.81 11.87
C ALA A 61 7.88 0.14 10.71
N GLU A 62 8.29 0.93 9.72
CA GLU A 62 9.13 0.48 8.60
C GLU A 62 10.44 1.27 8.53
N TRP A 63 10.36 2.60 8.57
CA TRP A 63 11.52 3.45 8.38
C TRP A 63 12.50 3.37 9.55
N GLY A 64 13.77 3.07 9.25
CA GLY A 64 14.82 2.95 10.27
C GLY A 64 14.87 1.58 10.96
N ILE A 65 14.01 0.64 10.58
CA ILE A 65 14.04 -0.75 11.04
C ILE A 65 14.45 -1.65 9.87
N SER A 66 15.38 -2.57 10.11
CA SER A 66 15.86 -3.49 9.08
C SER A 66 14.74 -4.43 8.60
N TYR A 67 14.72 -4.77 7.31
CA TYR A 67 13.83 -5.80 6.76
C TYR A 67 14.24 -7.23 7.16
N GLY A 68 15.32 -7.39 7.92
CA GLY A 68 15.66 -8.64 8.61
C GLY A 68 15.17 -8.69 10.07
N ASP A 69 14.48 -7.63 10.53
CA ASP A 69 13.94 -7.52 11.88
C ASP A 69 12.44 -7.83 11.88
N GLU A 70 12.01 -8.73 12.76
CA GLU A 70 10.60 -9.10 12.94
C GLU A 70 9.74 -7.93 13.45
N ASN A 71 10.36 -6.88 14.00
CA ASN A 71 9.64 -5.69 14.42
C ASN A 71 9.25 -4.77 13.25
N ASN A 72 9.78 -4.99 12.04
CA ASN A 72 9.40 -4.21 10.85
C ASN A 72 8.00 -4.64 10.39
N ASP A 73 7.06 -3.71 10.29
CA ASP A 73 5.67 -4.03 9.99
C ASP A 73 5.47 -4.59 8.58
N VAL A 74 6.33 -4.24 7.60
CA VAL A 74 6.33 -4.90 6.29
C VAL A 74 6.60 -6.40 6.47
N ILE A 75 7.55 -6.78 7.32
CA ILE A 75 7.90 -8.18 7.57
C ILE A 75 6.78 -8.89 8.34
N LYS A 76 6.16 -8.24 9.33
CA LYS A 76 5.01 -8.81 10.05
C LYS A 76 3.85 -9.15 9.12
N LEU A 77 3.58 -8.31 8.10
CA LEU A 77 2.54 -8.61 7.11
C LEU A 77 2.78 -9.94 6.37
N TRP A 78 4.05 -10.34 6.18
CA TRP A 78 4.41 -11.60 5.53
C TRP A 78 4.40 -12.80 6.47
N LEU A 79 4.73 -12.60 7.74
CA LEU A 79 4.96 -13.71 8.68
C LEU A 79 3.77 -13.98 9.61
N GLU A 80 2.96 -12.96 9.90
CA GLU A 80 2.00 -12.99 11.01
C GLU A 80 0.57 -12.59 10.60
N CYS A 81 0.36 -12.16 9.36
CA CYS A 81 -0.93 -11.68 8.88
C CYS A 81 -1.52 -12.57 7.79
N ASP A 82 -2.71 -13.12 8.05
CA ASP A 82 -3.51 -13.83 7.04
C ASP A 82 -4.29 -12.85 6.15
N ASP A 83 -4.65 -11.69 6.69
CA ASP A 83 -5.36 -10.60 6.01
C ASP A 83 -4.56 -9.31 6.20
N GLN A 84 -3.79 -8.94 5.18
CA GLN A 84 -2.90 -7.79 5.23
C GLN A 84 -3.65 -6.47 5.35
N ILE A 85 -4.82 -6.35 4.72
CA ILE A 85 -5.61 -5.12 4.75
C ILE A 85 -6.18 -4.92 6.15
N ALA A 86 -6.74 -5.97 6.76
CA ALA A 86 -7.19 -5.91 8.15
C ALA A 86 -6.03 -5.61 9.12
N CYS A 87 -4.87 -6.25 8.96
CA CYS A 87 -3.71 -6.00 9.82
C CYS A 87 -3.26 -4.53 9.77
N ILE A 88 -3.21 -3.91 8.58
CA ILE A 88 -2.82 -2.50 8.46
C ILE A 88 -3.89 -1.60 9.12
N LEU A 89 -5.18 -1.87 8.86
CA LEU A 89 -6.27 -1.04 9.38
C LEU A 89 -6.49 -1.17 10.90
N ASP A 90 -6.08 -2.29 11.51
CA ASP A 90 -6.16 -2.53 12.95
C ASP A 90 -5.06 -1.81 13.74
N LEU A 91 -4.01 -1.32 13.06
CA LEU A 91 -2.95 -0.55 13.71
C LEU A 91 -3.51 0.69 14.42
N PRO A 92 -3.00 1.04 15.62
CA PRO A 92 -3.41 2.24 16.34
C PRO A 92 -3.30 3.51 15.48
N LEU A 93 -4.28 4.39 15.59
CA LEU A 93 -4.18 5.76 15.07
C LEU A 93 -3.45 6.62 16.10
N VAL A 94 -2.20 6.97 15.83
CA VAL A 94 -1.32 7.71 16.77
C VAL A 94 -1.20 9.19 16.45
N GLU A 95 -1.49 9.56 15.20
CA GLU A 95 -1.49 10.94 14.73
C GLU A 95 -2.79 11.23 13.97
N LYS A 96 -3.18 12.50 13.93
CA LYS A 96 -4.34 12.88 13.12
C LYS A 96 -4.01 12.69 11.62
N PRO A 97 -4.92 12.13 10.80
CA PRO A 97 -4.70 12.03 9.36
C PRO A 97 -4.35 13.40 8.74
N GLY A 98 -3.30 13.43 7.92
CA GLY A 98 -2.80 14.63 7.27
C GLY A 98 -1.83 15.50 8.08
N THR A 99 -1.54 15.18 9.35
CA THR A 99 -0.70 16.05 10.20
C THR A 99 0.76 15.64 10.33
N TYR A 100 1.08 14.36 10.17
CA TYR A 100 2.44 13.83 10.31
C TYR A 100 2.78 12.89 9.17
N PHE A 101 3.98 13.05 8.60
CA PHE A 101 4.52 12.17 7.57
C PHE A 101 5.21 10.98 8.21
N ASN A 102 4.76 9.77 7.91
CA ASN A 102 5.40 8.52 8.30
C ASN A 102 5.53 7.61 7.07
N TYR A 103 6.77 7.30 6.66
CA TYR A 103 6.99 6.50 5.44
C TYR A 103 6.38 5.11 5.58
N SER A 104 5.34 4.82 4.79
CA SER A 104 4.45 3.69 5.00
C SER A 104 4.24 2.85 3.74
N GLY A 105 4.69 1.61 3.79
CA GLY A 105 4.35 0.55 2.86
C GLY A 105 2.92 0.08 3.03
N GLY A 106 2.39 0.11 4.27
CA GLY A 106 0.99 -0.19 4.56
C GLY A 106 0.03 0.74 3.80
N ASP A 107 0.31 2.04 3.78
CA ASP A 107 -0.50 3.03 3.05
C ASP A 107 -0.54 2.71 1.55
N MET A 108 0.58 2.25 1.00
CA MET A 108 0.66 1.87 -0.41
C MET A 108 -0.06 0.55 -0.70
N ILE A 109 -0.03 -0.41 0.22
CA ILE A 109 -0.80 -1.67 0.13
C ILE A 109 -2.31 -1.37 0.14
N LEU A 110 -2.75 -0.48 1.02
CA LEU A 110 -4.14 0.00 1.04
C LEU A 110 -4.54 0.65 -0.30
N LEU A 111 -3.68 1.47 -0.90
CA LEU A 111 -3.93 2.04 -2.23
C LEU A 111 -4.08 0.97 -3.32
N GLY A 112 -3.31 -0.12 -3.24
CA GLY A 112 -3.43 -1.26 -4.15
C GLY A 112 -4.81 -1.90 -4.09
N GLU A 113 -5.31 -2.14 -2.87
CA GLU A 113 -6.64 -2.72 -2.66
C GLU A 113 -7.77 -1.74 -3.04
N ILE A 114 -7.59 -0.44 -2.81
CA ILE A 114 -8.54 0.59 -3.26
C ILE A 114 -8.67 0.58 -4.78
N VAL A 115 -7.55 0.54 -5.51
CA VAL A 115 -7.58 0.43 -6.99
C VAL A 115 -8.29 -0.85 -7.40
N ARG A 116 -8.03 -1.98 -6.73
CA ARG A 116 -8.70 -3.24 -7.01
C ARG A 116 -10.20 -3.18 -6.81
N ASN A 117 -10.67 -2.59 -5.72
CA ASN A 117 -12.09 -2.50 -5.43
C ASN A 117 -12.81 -1.49 -6.34
N ALA A 118 -12.13 -0.42 -6.74
CA ALA A 118 -12.65 0.59 -7.67
C ALA A 118 -12.76 0.09 -9.12
N THR A 119 -11.79 -0.72 -9.56
CA THR A 119 -11.65 -1.10 -10.98
C THR A 119 -12.08 -2.54 -11.26
N GLY A 120 -12.09 -3.40 -10.24
CA GLY A 120 -12.20 -4.86 -10.38
C GLY A 120 -10.92 -5.54 -10.87
N MET A 121 -9.80 -4.81 -10.96
CA MET A 121 -8.50 -5.29 -11.45
C MET A 121 -7.41 -5.08 -10.40
N ASP A 122 -6.53 -6.06 -10.22
CA ASP A 122 -5.37 -5.85 -9.35
C ASP A 122 -4.52 -4.68 -9.86
N ILE A 123 -3.89 -3.94 -8.95
CA ILE A 123 -3.15 -2.71 -9.28
C ILE A 123 -2.03 -2.92 -10.30
N ASP A 124 -1.40 -4.10 -10.32
CA ASP A 124 -0.37 -4.47 -11.28
C ASP A 124 -0.94 -4.73 -12.69
N ASP A 125 -2.13 -5.34 -12.79
CA ASP A 125 -2.84 -5.52 -14.05
C ASP A 125 -3.38 -4.19 -14.59
N PHE A 126 -4.02 -3.38 -13.73
CA PHE A 126 -4.52 -2.06 -14.10
C PHE A 126 -3.36 -1.14 -14.52
N GLY A 127 -2.29 -1.09 -13.74
CA GLY A 127 -1.08 -0.35 -14.11
C GLY A 127 -0.44 -0.86 -15.40
N GLY A 128 -0.50 -2.17 -15.66
CA GLY A 128 -0.04 -2.77 -16.91
C GLY A 128 -0.69 -2.14 -18.14
N ILE A 129 -2.02 -2.06 -18.13
CA ILE A 129 -2.83 -1.54 -19.25
C ILE A 129 -2.72 -0.02 -19.36
N TYR A 130 -2.84 0.69 -18.25
CA TYR A 130 -3.06 2.14 -18.27
C TYR A 130 -1.78 2.98 -18.07
N LEU A 131 -0.72 2.41 -17.49
CA LEU A 131 0.56 3.10 -17.29
C LEU A 131 1.68 2.53 -18.16
N PHE A 132 1.92 1.22 -18.11
CA PHE A 132 3.11 0.62 -18.71
C PHE A 132 2.98 0.41 -20.23
N GLU A 133 1.85 -0.12 -20.69
CA GLU A 133 1.60 -0.35 -22.13
C GLU A 133 1.67 0.95 -22.96
N PRO A 134 1.05 2.08 -22.56
CA PRO A 134 1.15 3.34 -23.32
C PRO A 134 2.57 3.92 -23.36
N LEU A 135 3.40 3.60 -22.36
CA LEU A 135 4.81 4.00 -22.32
C LEU A 135 5.71 3.04 -23.12
N GLY A 136 5.21 1.90 -23.57
CA GLY A 136 6.00 0.87 -24.26
C GLY A 136 7.05 0.22 -23.37
N ILE A 137 6.76 0.10 -22.07
CA ILE A 137 7.67 -0.49 -21.06
C ILE A 137 7.02 -1.77 -20.53
N ASP A 138 7.82 -2.81 -20.30
CA ASP A 138 7.34 -4.02 -19.65
C ASP A 138 6.98 -3.73 -18.17
N PRO A 139 5.78 -4.11 -17.70
CA PRO A 139 5.40 -3.90 -16.31
C PRO A 139 6.30 -4.73 -15.39
N PRO A 140 6.72 -4.18 -14.23
CA PRO A 140 7.46 -4.96 -13.25
C PRO A 140 6.54 -6.03 -12.66
N LYS A 141 7.11 -7.13 -12.17
CA LYS A 141 6.36 -8.15 -11.44
C LYS A 141 6.25 -7.77 -9.97
N TRP A 142 5.04 -7.68 -9.44
CA TRP A 142 4.78 -7.31 -8.04
C TRP A 142 4.72 -8.59 -7.20
N ASN A 143 5.16 -8.51 -5.95
CA ASN A 143 4.95 -9.62 -5.00
C ASN A 143 3.49 -9.66 -4.57
N ARG A 144 3.03 -10.84 -4.14
CA ARG A 144 1.69 -11.07 -3.62
C ARG A 144 1.80 -11.85 -2.32
N PHE A 145 0.99 -11.47 -1.34
CA PHE A 145 0.82 -12.24 -0.13
C PHE A 145 0.06 -13.54 -0.43
N ASP A 146 0.12 -14.51 0.49
CA ASP A 146 -0.61 -15.79 0.33
C ASP A 146 -2.13 -15.59 0.25
N SER A 147 -2.64 -14.47 0.77
CA SER A 147 -4.03 -14.01 0.64
C SER A 147 -4.42 -13.58 -0.78
N GLY A 148 -3.45 -13.33 -1.65
CA GLY A 148 -3.62 -12.80 -3.00
C GLY A 148 -3.49 -11.27 -3.11
N VAL A 149 -3.46 -10.55 -1.99
CA VAL A 149 -3.24 -9.10 -1.94
C VAL A 149 -1.89 -8.76 -2.59
N VAL A 150 -1.86 -7.72 -3.43
CA VAL A 150 -0.64 -7.24 -4.07
C VAL A 150 0.17 -6.39 -3.08
N ASP A 151 1.47 -6.67 -2.94
CA ASP A 151 2.37 -5.81 -2.18
C ASP A 151 2.73 -4.56 -3.01
N SER A 152 1.86 -3.55 -2.95
CA SER A 152 2.03 -2.29 -3.66
C SER A 152 2.97 -1.29 -2.99
N SER A 153 3.68 -1.70 -1.94
CA SER A 153 4.72 -0.89 -1.29
C SER A 153 6.04 -0.82 -2.08
N GLY A 154 6.17 -1.61 -3.14
CA GLY A 154 7.30 -1.58 -4.07
C GLY A 154 8.30 -2.73 -3.94
N SER A 155 7.85 -3.87 -3.39
CA SER A 155 8.56 -5.14 -3.50
C SER A 155 8.28 -5.76 -4.87
N PHE A 156 9.19 -5.57 -5.83
CA PHE A 156 9.15 -6.31 -7.10
C PHE A 156 9.73 -7.72 -6.91
N TYR A 157 9.27 -8.69 -7.71
CA TYR A 157 9.44 -10.14 -7.50
C TYR A 157 10.78 -10.51 -6.85
N GLN A 158 10.69 -10.92 -5.58
CA GLN A 158 11.77 -11.37 -4.73
C GLN A 158 11.18 -12.41 -3.78
N THR A 159 11.84 -13.54 -3.59
CA THR A 159 11.42 -14.51 -2.59
C THR A 159 11.57 -13.91 -1.18
N PRO A 160 10.78 -14.35 -0.17
CA PRO A 160 10.96 -13.92 1.22
C PRO A 160 12.41 -14.09 1.72
N ARG A 161 13.10 -15.12 1.22
CA ARG A 161 14.53 -15.37 1.47
C ARG A 161 15.45 -14.31 0.87
N GLU A 162 15.11 -13.75 -0.28
CA GLU A 162 15.87 -12.67 -0.91
C GLU A 162 15.64 -11.32 -0.23
N MET A 163 14.44 -11.07 0.29
CA MET A 163 14.15 -9.88 1.10
C MET A 163 14.99 -9.85 2.38
N MET A 164 15.13 -10.99 3.07
CA MET A 164 16.02 -11.12 4.24
C MET A 164 17.49 -10.82 3.93
N ASN A 165 17.95 -11.02 2.70
CA ASN A 165 19.36 -10.78 2.32
C ASN A 165 19.66 -9.30 2.00
N LEU A 166 18.65 -8.50 1.66
CA LEU A 166 18.79 -7.05 1.46
C LEU A 166 19.08 -6.29 2.77
N ALA A 167 19.02 -6.97 3.92
CA ALA A 167 19.32 -6.45 5.24
C ALA A 167 20.82 -6.35 5.59
N SER A 168 21.73 -6.66 4.67
CA SER A 168 23.17 -6.51 4.94
C SER A 168 23.54 -5.02 4.98
N PRO A 169 24.12 -4.52 6.10
CA PRO A 169 24.58 -3.14 6.13
C PRO A 169 25.64 -2.94 5.06
N ILE A 170 25.51 -1.84 4.32
CA ILE A 170 26.57 -1.36 3.43
C ILE A 170 27.78 -1.08 4.35
N SER A 171 28.76 -1.98 4.32
CA SER A 171 30.07 -1.81 4.94
C SER A 171 30.90 -0.79 4.18
#